data_AF-A0A3M1P5U5-F1
#
_entry.id   AF-A0A3M1P5U5-F1
#
_cell.length_a   1.000
_cell.length_b   1.000
_cell.length_c   1.000
_cell.angle_alpha   90.00
_cell.angle_beta   90.00
_cell.angle_gamma   90.00
#
_symmetry.space_group_name_H-M   'P 1'
#
loop_
_entity.id
_entity.type
_entity.pdbx_description
1 polymer ?
#
loop_
_entity_poly.entity_id
_entity_poly.type
_entity_poly.pdbx_seq_one_letter_code
_entity_poly.pdbx_strand_id
1 'polypeptide(L)'
;MATFSVATFEELVSAINSTNTNAEADVIEITNNIVLTSALPFIKETVSLTIRSSTGNNFSLSGDANNNGISDEGDVRLFFIESGTVQIASLTLTQGRAQGGDGAGGGGGLGGALFIYDGTVTLNNVILSDNQAVGGQGLSGLGRGG
;
A
#
# COMPACT_ATOMS: atom_id res chain seq x y z
N MET A 1 -13.98 10.27 15.55
CA MET A 1 -13.89 9.37 14.38
C MET A 1 -14.13 10.20 13.14
N ALA A 2 -13.08 10.49 12.40
CA ALA A 2 -13.22 11.19 11.13
C ALA A 2 -13.53 10.20 10.00
N THR A 3 -14.12 10.70 8.93
CA THR A 3 -14.34 9.94 7.70
C THR A 3 -13.89 10.80 6.52
N PHE A 4 -12.99 10.25 5.71
CA PHE A 4 -12.39 10.90 4.55
C PHE A 4 -12.89 10.20 3.29
N SER A 5 -13.67 10.88 2.45
CA SER A 5 -14.02 10.38 1.12
C SER A 5 -12.91 10.77 0.13
N VAL A 6 -12.34 9.77 -0.55
CA VAL A 6 -11.12 9.92 -1.36
C VAL A 6 -11.36 9.35 -2.75
N ALA A 7 -11.06 10.12 -3.80
CA ALA A 7 -11.18 9.74 -5.21
C ALA A 7 -9.86 9.87 -5.98
N THR A 8 -8.85 10.55 -5.43
CA THR A 8 -7.53 10.74 -6.07
C THR A 8 -6.36 10.32 -5.19
N PHE A 9 -5.17 10.24 -5.78
CA PHE A 9 -3.92 9.98 -5.07
C PHE A 9 -3.63 11.04 -4.01
N GLU A 10 -3.77 12.33 -4.35
CA GLU A 10 -3.46 13.45 -3.46
C GLU A 10 -4.39 13.50 -2.24
N GLU A 11 -5.66 13.17 -2.44
CA GLU A 11 -6.64 13.04 -1.37
C GLU A 11 -6.29 11.86 -0.44
N LEU A 12 -5.83 10.74 -1.00
CA LEU A 12 -5.42 9.58 -0.21
C LEU A 12 -4.19 9.89 0.66
N VAL A 13 -3.19 10.56 0.08
CA VAL A 13 -2.01 11.04 0.80
C VAL A 13 -2.41 11.97 1.96
N SER A 14 -3.30 12.92 1.69
CA SER A 14 -3.77 13.88 2.69
C SER A 14 -4.54 13.20 3.82
N ALA A 15 -5.41 12.23 3.47
CA ALA A 15 -6.17 11.45 4.44
C ALA A 15 -5.24 10.64 5.37
N ILE A 16 -4.28 9.89 4.82
CA ILE A 16 -3.32 9.11 5.63
C ILE A 16 -2.51 10.02 6.58
N ASN A 17 -2.05 11.18 6.12
CA ASN A 17 -1.33 12.11 6.99
C ASN A 17 -2.22 12.65 8.13
N SER A 18 -3.51 12.85 7.88
CA SER A 18 -4.47 13.27 8.90
C SER A 18 -4.71 12.18 9.94
N THR A 19 -4.95 10.93 9.53
CA THR A 19 -5.24 9.83 10.47
C THR A 19 -4.03 9.49 11.33
N ASN A 20 -2.82 9.56 10.76
CA ASN A 20 -1.57 9.38 11.48
C ASN A 20 -1.36 10.36 12.66
N THR A 21 -2.10 11.48 12.74
CA THR A 21 -1.81 12.57 13.70
C THR A 21 -2.99 12.99 14.57
N ASN A 22 -4.21 12.57 14.26
CA ASN A 22 -5.41 13.02 14.97
C ASN A 22 -5.74 12.23 16.26
N ALA A 23 -5.05 11.11 16.50
CA ALA A 23 -5.19 10.27 17.70
C ALA A 23 -6.63 9.76 17.96
N GLU A 24 -7.37 9.47 16.90
CA GLU A 24 -8.71 8.89 16.97
C GLU A 24 -8.85 7.68 16.03
N ALA A 25 -9.98 6.98 16.11
CA ALA A 25 -10.31 5.96 15.12
C ALA A 25 -10.81 6.62 13.84
N ASP A 26 -10.40 6.15 12.66
CA ASP A 26 -10.73 6.78 11.39
C ASP A 26 -11.22 5.82 10.31
N VAL A 27 -11.91 6.41 9.34
CA VAL A 27 -12.32 5.73 8.10
C VAL A 27 -11.84 6.52 6.89
N ILE A 28 -11.11 5.85 5.99
CA ILE A 28 -10.85 6.33 4.63
C ILE A 28 -11.76 5.54 3.69
N GLU A 29 -12.68 6.26 3.03
CA GLU A 29 -13.62 5.70 2.06
C GLU A 29 -13.17 6.04 0.64
N ILE A 30 -12.72 5.02 -0.10
CA ILE A 30 -12.35 5.12 -1.50
C ILE A 30 -13.61 5.19 -2.35
N THR A 31 -13.73 6.22 -3.18
CA THR A 31 -14.92 6.53 -3.99
C THR A 31 -14.68 6.45 -5.49
N ASN A 32 -13.44 6.19 -5.91
CA ASN A 32 -13.07 5.95 -7.31
C ASN A 32 -11.84 5.04 -7.40
N ASN A 33 -11.55 4.51 -8.58
CA ASN A 33 -10.27 3.86 -8.86
C ASN A 33 -9.13 4.88 -8.78
N ILE A 34 -8.02 4.51 -8.11
CA ILE A 34 -6.86 5.38 -7.91
C ILE A 34 -5.61 4.66 -8.41
N VAL A 35 -4.83 5.35 -9.23
CA VAL A 35 -3.46 4.96 -9.56
C VAL A 35 -2.51 5.84 -8.75
N LEU A 36 -1.62 5.24 -7.99
CA LEU A 36 -0.63 5.97 -7.20
C LEU A 36 0.41 6.57 -8.15
N THR A 37 0.79 7.83 -7.96
CA THR A 37 1.87 8.45 -8.76
C THR A 37 3.22 8.41 -8.05
N SER A 38 3.22 8.09 -6.75
CA SER A 38 4.39 7.84 -5.92
C SER A 38 4.00 7.04 -4.68
N ALA A 39 4.97 6.67 -3.84
CA ALA A 39 4.70 5.93 -2.61
C ALA A 39 3.79 6.72 -1.65
N LEU A 40 2.82 6.03 -1.04
CA LEU A 40 1.99 6.61 0.03
C LEU A 40 2.82 6.83 1.31
N PRO A 41 2.42 7.78 2.17
CA PRO A 41 2.98 7.89 3.52
C PRO A 41 2.81 6.59 4.29
N PHE A 42 3.73 6.30 5.22
CA PHE A 42 3.59 5.15 6.11
C PHE A 42 2.39 5.34 7.03
N ILE A 43 1.64 4.26 7.24
CA ILE A 43 0.49 4.23 8.15
C ILE A 43 0.99 3.89 9.54
N LYS A 44 0.68 4.74 10.51
CA LYS A 44 1.13 4.67 11.90
C LYS A 44 -0.01 5.11 12.81
N GLU A 45 -0.87 4.15 13.11
CA GLU A 45 -2.14 4.38 13.79
C GLU A 45 -2.03 4.12 15.29
N THR A 46 -2.55 5.05 16.09
CA THR A 46 -2.54 4.92 17.56
C THR A 46 -3.83 4.29 18.11
N VAL A 47 -4.94 4.40 17.37
CA VAL A 47 -6.24 3.83 17.75
C VAL A 47 -6.65 2.76 16.73
N SER A 48 -7.21 3.15 15.58
CA SER A 48 -7.53 2.22 14.50
C SER A 48 -7.87 2.94 13.20
N LEU A 49 -7.44 2.40 12.07
CA LEU A 49 -7.81 2.88 10.74
C LEU A 49 -8.60 1.83 9.97
N THR A 50 -9.71 2.23 9.36
CA THR A 50 -10.41 1.43 8.35
C THR A 50 -10.25 2.07 6.98
N ILE A 51 -9.68 1.36 6.01
CA ILE A 51 -9.63 1.76 4.60
C ILE A 51 -10.59 0.87 3.82
N ARG A 52 -11.60 1.45 3.19
CA ARG A 52 -12.63 0.66 2.49
C ARG A 52 -13.14 1.35 1.24
N SER A 53 -13.70 0.57 0.31
CA SER A 53 -14.49 1.15 -0.78
C SER A 53 -15.82 1.71 -0.26
N SER A 54 -16.37 2.69 -0.98
CA SER A 54 -17.73 3.18 -0.74
C SER A 54 -18.74 2.06 -0.97
N THR A 55 -19.83 2.11 -0.22
CA THR A 55 -20.82 1.02 -0.15
C THR A 55 -21.30 0.59 -1.55
N GLY A 56 -21.21 -0.71 -1.83
CA GLY A 56 -21.70 -1.32 -3.07
C GLY A 56 -20.68 -1.36 -4.21
N ASN A 57 -19.48 -0.82 -4.03
CA ASN A 57 -18.41 -0.84 -5.02
C ASN A 57 -17.20 -1.65 -4.53
N ASN A 58 -16.35 -2.06 -5.48
CA ASN A 58 -15.02 -2.62 -5.22
C ASN A 58 -14.02 -1.85 -6.09
N PHE A 59 -13.58 -0.69 -5.60
CA PHE A 59 -12.61 0.14 -6.32
C PHE A 59 -11.20 -0.43 -6.26
N SER A 60 -10.39 -0.10 -7.26
CA SER A 60 -8.99 -0.47 -7.31
C SER A 60 -8.09 0.64 -6.76
N LEU A 61 -7.09 0.24 -5.98
CA LEU A 61 -5.87 0.99 -5.79
C LEU A 61 -4.78 0.30 -6.60
N SER A 62 -4.09 1.04 -7.46
CA SER A 62 -3.05 0.52 -8.36
C SER A 62 -1.70 1.17 -8.06
N GLY A 63 -0.65 0.35 -7.93
CA GLY A 63 0.73 0.81 -7.78
C GLY A 63 1.47 1.11 -9.09
N ASP A 64 0.79 0.97 -10.23
CA ASP A 64 1.25 1.25 -11.61
C ASP A 64 1.55 2.75 -11.81
N ALA A 65 2.59 3.24 -11.16
CA ALA A 65 2.89 4.67 -11.07
C ALA A 65 3.45 5.23 -12.38
N ASN A 66 4.00 4.37 -13.23
CA ASN A 66 4.42 4.75 -14.57
C ASN A 66 3.27 4.62 -15.61
N ASN A 67 2.11 4.08 -15.21
CA ASN A 67 0.87 3.93 -15.99
C ASN A 67 1.07 3.17 -17.31
N ASN A 68 1.79 2.05 -17.25
CA ASN A 68 2.06 1.18 -18.40
C ASN A 68 1.21 -0.11 -18.40
N GLY A 69 0.44 -0.36 -17.34
CA GLY A 69 -0.46 -1.51 -17.21
C GLY A 69 0.23 -2.83 -16.89
N ILE A 70 1.49 -2.82 -16.43
CA ILE A 70 2.22 -3.99 -15.94
C ILE A 70 2.98 -3.62 -14.66
N SER A 71 3.13 -4.57 -13.73
CA SER A 71 3.93 -4.30 -12.52
C SER A 71 5.44 -4.39 -12.82
N ASP A 72 6.12 -3.25 -13.00
CA ASP A 72 7.53 -3.19 -13.39
C ASP A 72 8.32 -2.00 -12.80
N GLU A 73 9.53 -1.76 -13.29
CA GLU A 73 10.37 -0.68 -12.76
C GLU A 73 9.71 0.70 -12.95
N GLY A 74 9.60 1.45 -11.87
CA GLY A 74 8.86 2.72 -11.83
C GLY A 74 7.59 2.64 -10.99
N ASP A 75 7.09 1.43 -10.73
CA ASP A 75 5.94 1.19 -9.87
C ASP A 75 6.28 1.22 -8.39
N VAL A 76 5.24 1.44 -7.60
CA VAL A 76 5.36 1.68 -6.16
C VAL A 76 4.58 0.68 -5.33
N ARG A 77 5.00 0.54 -4.07
CA ARG A 77 4.23 -0.17 -3.06
C ARG A 77 2.97 0.62 -2.73
N LEU A 78 1.85 -0.07 -2.54
CA LEU A 78 0.63 0.59 -2.10
C LEU A 78 0.70 0.96 -0.62
N PHE A 79 0.67 -0.03 0.28
CA PHE A 79 0.62 0.23 1.71
C PHE A 79 1.86 -0.26 2.46
N PHE A 80 2.41 0.63 3.30
CA PHE A 80 3.37 0.30 4.34
C PHE A 80 2.71 0.57 5.69
N ILE A 81 2.47 -0.48 6.46
CA ILE A 81 1.99 -0.36 7.84
C ILE A 81 3.21 -0.35 8.75
N GLU A 82 3.55 0.83 9.27
CA GLU A 82 4.64 1.02 10.22
C GLU A 82 4.22 0.54 11.61
N SER A 83 2.98 0.80 12.01
CA SER A 83 2.38 0.30 13.27
C SER A 83 0.86 0.51 13.30
N GLY A 84 0.19 -0.10 14.28
CA GLY A 84 -1.21 0.18 14.63
C GLY A 84 -2.20 -0.92 14.25
N THR A 85 -3.50 -0.63 14.38
CA THR A 85 -4.59 -1.54 14.01
C THR A 85 -5.25 -1.04 12.73
N VAL A 86 -5.15 -1.82 11.65
CA VAL A 86 -5.65 -1.42 10.32
C VAL A 86 -6.59 -2.48 9.77
N GLN A 87 -7.75 -2.05 9.29
CA GLN A 87 -8.66 -2.88 8.52
C GLN A 87 -8.73 -2.38 7.08
N ILE A 88 -8.55 -3.27 6.12
CA ILE A 88 -8.72 -2.98 4.69
C ILE A 88 -9.87 -3.83 4.19
N ALA A 89 -10.87 -3.20 3.55
CA ALA A 89 -12.08 -3.91 3.14
C ALA A 89 -12.62 -3.55 1.76
N SER A 90 -13.10 -4.56 1.01
CA SER A 90 -13.79 -4.40 -0.28
C SER A 90 -13.01 -3.56 -1.30
N LEU A 91 -11.71 -3.85 -1.45
CA LEU A 91 -10.82 -3.17 -2.39
C LEU A 91 -10.08 -4.18 -3.25
N THR A 92 -9.71 -3.74 -4.46
CA THR A 92 -8.71 -4.43 -5.28
C THR A 92 -7.39 -3.69 -5.16
N LEU A 93 -6.37 -4.34 -4.60
CA LEU A 93 -5.01 -3.83 -4.52
C LEU A 93 -4.18 -4.49 -5.62
N THR A 94 -3.76 -3.70 -6.60
CA THR A 94 -3.17 -4.23 -7.84
C THR A 94 -1.90 -3.52 -8.28
N GLN A 95 -1.11 -4.20 -9.09
CA GLN A 95 0.09 -3.66 -9.75
C GLN A 95 1.10 -2.98 -8.81
N GLY A 96 1.05 -3.31 -7.52
CA GLY A 96 1.98 -2.78 -6.53
C GLY A 96 3.32 -3.46 -6.61
N ARG A 97 4.40 -2.66 -6.56
CA ARG A 97 5.76 -3.20 -6.65
C ARG A 97 6.66 -2.72 -5.52
N ALA A 98 7.37 -3.65 -4.90
CA ALA A 98 8.43 -3.37 -3.95
C ALA A 98 9.70 -4.07 -4.41
N GLN A 99 10.72 -3.31 -4.79
CA GLN A 99 12.04 -3.85 -5.12
C GLN A 99 13.07 -3.51 -4.05
N GLY A 100 13.78 -4.52 -3.58
CA GLY A 100 14.92 -4.33 -2.70
C GLY A 100 16.13 -3.77 -3.45
N GLY A 101 16.98 -3.02 -2.75
CA GLY A 101 18.18 -2.42 -3.36
C GLY A 101 19.23 -3.47 -3.73
N ASP A 102 19.96 -3.23 -4.82
CA ASP A 102 21.11 -4.06 -5.18
C ASP A 102 22.24 -3.91 -4.14
N GLY A 103 23.02 -4.98 -3.92
CA GLY A 103 24.10 -4.97 -2.94
C GLY A 103 24.82 -6.30 -2.86
N ALA A 104 25.69 -6.49 -1.86
CA ALA A 104 26.43 -7.76 -1.72
C ALA A 104 25.50 -8.98 -1.71
N GLY A 105 24.44 -8.97 -0.88
CA GLY A 105 23.42 -10.03 -0.85
C GLY A 105 22.09 -9.68 -1.53
N GLY A 106 21.93 -8.45 -2.03
CA GLY A 106 20.64 -7.91 -2.46
C GLY A 106 19.67 -7.64 -1.29
N GLY A 107 18.92 -6.56 -1.36
CA GLY A 107 17.85 -6.22 -0.42
C GLY A 107 16.55 -6.95 -0.74
N GLY A 108 15.70 -7.16 0.25
CA GLY A 108 14.41 -7.84 0.07
C GLY A 108 13.33 -6.99 -0.60
N GLY A 109 12.47 -7.62 -1.40
CA GLY A 109 11.32 -6.98 -2.04
C GLY A 109 10.12 -7.00 -1.11
N LEU A 110 10.09 -6.12 -0.10
CA LEU A 110 9.13 -6.25 0.99
C LEU A 110 7.70 -5.85 0.59
N GLY A 111 6.90 -6.78 0.03
CA GLY A 111 5.45 -6.63 -0.20
C GLY A 111 5.06 -5.56 -1.23
N GLY A 112 4.63 -5.99 -2.43
CA GLY A 112 4.19 -5.08 -3.51
C GLY A 112 2.89 -4.34 -3.20
N ALA A 113 1.84 -5.04 -2.77
CA ALA A 113 0.61 -4.40 -2.31
C ALA A 113 0.71 -3.90 -0.87
N LEU A 114 1.19 -4.74 0.02
CA LEU A 114 1.11 -4.52 1.46
C LEU A 114 2.35 -5.05 2.13
N PHE A 115 2.99 -4.19 2.92
CA PHE A 115 4.03 -4.57 3.85
C PHE A 115 3.62 -4.17 5.27
N ILE A 116 3.71 -5.13 6.19
CA ILE A 116 3.39 -4.94 7.60
C ILE A 116 4.71 -5.06 8.35
N TYR A 117 5.23 -3.92 8.81
CA TYR A 117 6.42 -3.89 9.65
C TYR A 117 6.06 -4.28 11.09
N ASP A 118 5.00 -3.66 11.62
CA ASP A 118 4.43 -3.96 12.93
C ASP A 118 2.92 -3.65 12.94
N GLY A 119 2.20 -4.15 13.95
CA GLY A 119 0.78 -3.93 14.15
C GLY A 119 -0.13 -5.11 13.77
N THR A 120 -1.44 -4.86 13.78
CA THR A 120 -2.46 -5.85 13.43
C THR A 120 -3.23 -5.39 12.20
N VAL A 121 -3.21 -6.20 11.14
CA VAL A 121 -3.91 -5.90 9.89
C VAL A 121 -4.96 -6.96 9.59
N THR A 122 -6.18 -6.51 9.32
CA THR A 122 -7.28 -7.37 8.86
C THR A 122 -7.65 -7.03 7.43
N LEU A 123 -7.65 -8.03 6.55
CA LEU A 123 -8.17 -7.90 5.18
C LEU A 123 -9.55 -8.57 5.11
N ASN A 124 -10.56 -7.83 4.65
CA ASN A 124 -11.91 -8.36 4.46
C ASN A 124 -12.38 -8.13 3.02
N ASN A 125 -12.65 -9.19 2.26
CA ASN A 125 -13.10 -9.06 0.86
C ASN A 125 -12.13 -8.21 0.01
N VAL A 126 -10.82 -8.40 0.18
CA VAL A 126 -9.77 -7.71 -0.56
C VAL A 126 -9.21 -8.62 -1.64
N ILE A 127 -9.05 -8.11 -2.86
CA ILE A 127 -8.37 -8.80 -3.95
C ILE A 127 -6.94 -8.26 -4.04
N LEU A 128 -5.95 -9.14 -3.96
CA LEU A 128 -4.56 -8.83 -4.28
C LEU A 128 -4.25 -9.42 -5.66
N SER A 129 -3.92 -8.58 -6.66
CA SER A 129 -3.66 -9.04 -8.03
C SER A 129 -2.41 -8.36 -8.61
N ASP A 130 -1.61 -9.08 -9.39
CA ASP A 130 -0.49 -8.52 -10.15
C ASP A 130 0.51 -7.68 -9.35
N ASN A 131 0.65 -7.95 -8.05
CA ASN A 131 1.60 -7.27 -7.18
C ASN A 131 2.93 -8.04 -7.15
N GLN A 132 4.05 -7.32 -7.10
CA GLN A 132 5.40 -7.89 -7.12
C GLN A 132 6.24 -7.48 -5.91
N ALA A 133 6.82 -8.49 -5.28
CA ALA A 133 7.90 -8.40 -4.31
C ALA A 133 9.18 -8.87 -5.03
N VAL A 134 10.11 -7.96 -5.31
CA VAL A 134 11.30 -8.26 -6.12
C VAL A 134 12.57 -8.02 -5.31
N GLY A 135 13.40 -9.05 -5.23
CA GLY A 135 14.74 -8.94 -4.68
C GLY A 135 15.65 -7.98 -5.43
N GLY A 136 16.50 -7.30 -4.68
CA GLY A 136 17.71 -6.68 -5.23
C GLY A 136 18.71 -7.73 -5.71
N GLN A 137 19.53 -7.35 -6.68
CA GLN A 137 20.62 -8.16 -7.19
C GLN A 137 21.74 -8.27 -6.15
N GLY A 138 22.20 -9.51 -5.90
CA GLY A 138 23.43 -9.77 -5.18
C GLY A 138 24.65 -9.78 -6.10
N LEU A 139 25.84 -9.77 -5.50
CA LEU A 139 27.06 -10.09 -6.25
C LEU A 139 27.09 -11.57 -6.61
N SER A 140 27.88 -11.93 -7.62
CA SER A 140 28.05 -13.31 -8.05
C SER A 140 28.40 -14.23 -6.87
N GLY A 141 27.58 -15.25 -6.66
CA GLY A 141 27.75 -16.23 -5.58
C GLY A 141 27.18 -15.83 -4.21
N LEU A 142 26.55 -14.66 -4.05
CA LEU A 142 26.07 -14.16 -2.75
C LEU A 142 24.53 -14.18 -2.58
N GLY A 143 23.78 -14.65 -3.58
CA GLY A 143 22.31 -14.77 -3.52
C GLY A 143 21.58 -13.53 -4.03
N ARG A 144 20.24 -13.49 -3.88
CA ARG A 144 19.39 -12.31 -4.16
C ARG A 144 18.50 -12.09 -2.95
N GLY A 145 18.09 -10.86 -2.70
CA GLY A 145 17.11 -10.57 -1.65
C GLY A 145 15.75 -11.18 -2.00
N GLY A 146 14.98 -11.60 -1.00
CA GLY A 146 13.59 -12.04 -1.14
C GLY A 146 12.65 -10.95 -0.69
#